data_AF-A0A2V7RFL4-F1
#
_entry.id   AF-A0A2V7RFL4-F1
#
_cell.length_a   1.000
_cell.length_b   1.000
_cell.length_c   1.000
_cell.angle_alpha   90.00
_cell.angle_beta   90.00
_cell.angle_gamma   90.00
#
_symmetry.space_group_name_H-M   'P 1'
#
loop_
_entity.id
_entity.type
_entity.pdbx_description
1 polymer ?
#
loop_
_entity_poly.entity_id
_entity_poly.type
_entity_poly.pdbx_seq_one_letter_code
_entity_poly.pdbx_strand_id
1 'polypeptide(L)'
;MVKSLTLAAALLAAAPLAAQQPAAAPAPPPPPDPTPLAVGTVAPDFTLSGATRYGVLRSPVQLADFRGKTVVLAFFFKARTKG
;
A
#
# COMPACT_ATOMS: atom_id res chain seq x y z
N MET A 1 60.33 -15.65 -21.89
CA MET A 1 60.89 -17.02 -21.90
C MET A 1 59.82 -17.95 -21.33
N VAL A 2 58.96 -18.52 -22.18
CA VAL A 2 58.73 -19.98 -22.37
C VAL A 2 58.74 -20.76 -21.03
N LYS A 3 57.69 -21.44 -20.58
CA LYS A 3 57.07 -22.62 -21.22
C LYS A 3 55.83 -23.06 -20.43
N SER A 4 55.00 -23.81 -21.14
CA SER A 4 53.63 -24.20 -20.89
C SER A 4 53.46 -25.43 -19.98
N LEU A 5 52.21 -25.60 -19.51
CA LEU A 5 51.44 -26.86 -19.55
C LEU A 5 51.82 -27.99 -18.58
N THR A 6 50.95 -28.26 -17.60
CA THR A 6 50.49 -29.65 -17.37
C THR A 6 49.13 -29.69 -16.67
N LEU A 7 48.19 -30.36 -17.35
CA LEU A 7 46.84 -30.69 -16.94
C LEU A 7 46.89 -32.04 -16.20
N ALA A 8 46.37 -32.13 -14.97
CA ALA A 8 46.03 -33.39 -14.29
C ALA A 8 45.01 -33.05 -13.19
N ALA A 9 43.72 -33.06 -13.47
CA ALA A 9 42.85 -34.23 -13.53
C ALA A 9 42.71 -34.97 -12.19
N ALA A 10 41.47 -34.88 -11.68
CA ALA A 10 40.75 -35.89 -10.92
C ALA A 10 40.68 -35.77 -9.38
N LEU A 11 39.43 -35.94 -8.93
CA LEU A 11 38.95 -36.31 -7.60
C LEU A 11 38.77 -35.19 -6.58
N LEU A 12 37.72 -34.39 -6.78
CA LEU A 12 36.99 -33.80 -5.65
C LEU A 12 35.53 -34.25 -5.72
N ALA A 13 35.17 -35.03 -4.70
CA ALA A 13 33.90 -35.70 -4.50
C ALA A 13 32.69 -34.75 -4.65
N ALA A 14 31.71 -35.17 -5.45
CA ALA A 14 30.42 -34.52 -5.57
C ALA A 14 29.50 -34.92 -4.41
N ALA A 15 29.60 -34.22 -3.30
CA ALA A 15 28.58 -34.07 -2.27
C ALA A 15 28.98 -32.88 -1.38
N PRO A 16 28.08 -32.17 -0.69
CA PRO A 16 26.61 -32.21 -0.65
C PRO A 16 26.01 -30.80 -0.85
N LEU A 17 24.69 -30.67 -0.77
CA LEU A 17 23.95 -29.67 0.03
C LEU A 17 22.52 -29.64 -0.52
N ALA A 18 21.65 -30.48 0.07
CA ALA A 18 20.23 -30.18 0.03
C ALA A 18 20.07 -28.86 0.80
N ALA A 19 19.87 -27.76 0.07
CA ALA A 19 19.55 -26.47 0.66
C ALA A 19 18.24 -26.63 1.44
N GLN A 20 18.31 -26.63 2.78
CA GLN A 20 17.12 -26.44 3.62
C GLN A 20 16.69 -24.99 3.44
N GLN A 21 15.83 -24.77 2.44
CA GLN A 21 15.18 -23.48 2.28
C GLN A 21 14.18 -23.31 3.42
N PRO A 22 14.24 -22.21 4.21
CA PRO A 22 13.25 -21.97 5.25
C PRO A 22 11.86 -21.99 4.62
N ALA A 23 10.95 -22.78 5.19
CA ALA A 23 9.56 -22.77 4.76
C ALA A 23 9.03 -21.34 4.89
N ALA A 24 8.48 -20.80 3.80
CA ALA A 24 7.86 -19.48 3.83
C ALA A 24 6.75 -19.48 4.89
N ALA A 25 6.81 -18.53 5.82
CA ALA A 25 5.76 -18.36 6.80
C ALA A 25 4.42 -18.08 6.08
N PRO A 26 3.30 -18.61 6.58
CA PRO A 26 1.98 -18.32 6.01
C PRO A 26 1.75 -16.82 5.97
N ALA A 27 1.26 -16.32 4.83
CA ALA A 27 0.90 -14.91 4.71
C ALA A 27 -0.19 -14.54 5.75
N PRO A 28 -0.11 -13.35 6.37
CA PRO A 28 -1.18 -12.87 7.25
C PRO A 28 -2.52 -12.86 6.51
N PRO A 29 -3.63 -13.20 7.20
CA PRO A 29 -4.95 -13.10 6.61
C PRO A 29 -5.24 -11.65 6.18
N PRO A 30 -6.00 -11.44 5.10
CA PRO A 30 -6.38 -10.11 4.65
C PRO A 30 -7.18 -9.38 5.74
N PRO A 31 -7.10 -8.03 5.80
CA PRO A 31 -7.92 -7.24 6.71
C PRO A 31 -9.41 -7.50 6.47
N PRO A 32 -10.25 -7.41 7.52
CA PRO A 32 -11.69 -7.48 7.36
C PRO A 32 -12.21 -6.33 6.48
N ASP A 33 -13.27 -6.61 5.72
CA ASP A 33 -13.94 -5.59 4.90
C ASP A 33 -14.50 -4.46 5.77
N PRO A 34 -14.47 -3.20 5.30
CA PRO A 34 -15.02 -2.08 6.04
C PRO A 34 -16.53 -2.24 6.21
N THR A 35 -17.02 -2.04 7.44
CA THR A 35 -18.45 -2.10 7.75
C THR A 35 -19.18 -0.93 7.06
N PRO A 36 -20.26 -1.19 6.29
CA PRO A 36 -21.04 -0.12 5.67
C PRO A 36 -21.68 0.82 6.69
N LEU A 37 -21.76 2.11 6.36
CA LEU A 37 -22.44 3.10 7.20
C LEU A 37 -23.96 2.86 7.22
N ALA A 38 -24.56 2.84 8.41
CA ALA A 38 -25.99 2.64 8.60
C ALA A 38 -26.76 3.97 8.65
N VAL A 39 -27.92 4.03 8.00
CA VAL A 39 -28.80 5.21 7.98
C VAL A 39 -29.32 5.50 9.39
N GLY A 40 -29.38 6.79 9.75
CA GLY A 40 -29.87 7.24 11.06
C GLY A 40 -28.82 7.19 12.17
N THR A 41 -27.63 6.63 11.91
CA THR A 41 -26.49 6.72 12.83
C THR A 41 -25.76 8.05 12.67
N VAL A 42 -25.07 8.49 13.72
CA VAL A 42 -24.25 9.70 13.67
C VAL A 42 -23.14 9.50 12.63
N ALA A 43 -23.06 10.40 11.65
CA ALA A 43 -21.99 10.38 10.66
C ALA A 43 -20.63 10.54 11.36
N PRO A 44 -19.64 9.66 11.07
CA PRO A 44 -18.29 9.77 11.62
C PRO A 44 -17.67 11.11 11.25
N ASP A 45 -16.99 11.73 12.20
CA ASP A 45 -16.25 12.97 11.92
C ASP A 45 -14.99 12.67 11.12
N PHE A 46 -14.63 13.58 10.22
CA PHE A 46 -13.43 13.46 9.41
C PHE A 46 -12.92 14.85 9.01
N THR A 47 -11.64 14.89 8.67
CA THR A 47 -10.94 16.09 8.22
C THR A 47 -10.32 15.83 6.85
N LEU A 48 -10.50 16.77 5.90
CA LEU A 48 -9.92 16.70 4.55
C LEU A 48 -9.20 17.99 4.19
N SER A 49 -8.16 17.88 3.37
CA SER A 49 -7.59 19.03 2.67
C SER A 49 -8.59 19.56 1.64
N GLY A 50 -9.04 20.80 1.81
CA GLY A 50 -9.91 21.47 0.85
C GLY A 50 -9.14 22.00 -0.35
N ALA A 51 -9.81 22.12 -1.50
CA ALA A 51 -9.25 22.79 -2.68
C ALA A 51 -10.32 23.63 -3.38
N THR A 52 -9.91 24.77 -3.93
CA THR A 52 -10.74 25.64 -4.77
C THR A 52 -10.00 25.99 -6.06
N ARG A 53 -10.60 26.82 -6.91
CA ARG A 53 -9.92 27.37 -8.10
C ARG A 53 -8.63 28.15 -7.80
N TYR A 54 -8.40 28.54 -6.55
CA TYR A 54 -7.21 29.26 -6.11
C TYR A 54 -6.13 28.35 -5.51
N GLY A 55 -6.34 27.03 -5.52
CA GLY A 55 -5.42 26.05 -4.96
C GLY A 55 -5.93 25.40 -3.68
N VAL A 56 -5.01 24.75 -2.95
CA VAL A 56 -5.29 24.05 -1.69
C VAL A 56 -5.55 25.06 -0.58
N LEU A 57 -6.57 24.81 0.23
CA LEU A 57 -6.88 25.65 1.39
C LEU A 57 -5.79 25.49 2.46
N ARG A 58 -5.48 26.60 3.14
CA ARG A 58 -4.54 26.59 4.29
C ARG A 58 -5.12 25.82 5.47
N SER A 59 -6.41 26.03 5.74
CA SER A 59 -7.13 25.33 6.80
C SER A 59 -7.84 24.11 6.21
N PRO A 60 -7.76 22.95 6.85
CA PRO A 60 -8.52 21.79 6.43
C PRO A 60 -10.02 22.00 6.68
N VAL A 61 -10.84 21.16 6.06
CA VAL A 61 -12.30 21.15 6.22
C VAL A 61 -12.69 19.99 7.14
N GLN A 62 -13.44 20.28 8.21
CA GLN A 62 -13.97 19.25 9.11
C GLN A 62 -15.47 19.09 8.93
N LEU A 63 -15.99 17.87 9.08
CA LEU A 63 -17.44 17.63 9.00
C LEU A 63 -18.18 18.38 10.12
N ALA A 64 -17.59 18.48 11.30
CA ALA A 64 -18.14 19.23 12.43
C ALA A 64 -18.41 20.72 12.13
N ASP A 65 -17.69 21.34 11.18
CA ASP A 65 -17.89 22.75 10.81
C ASP A 65 -19.27 23.01 10.18
N PHE A 66 -19.94 21.96 9.71
CA PHE A 66 -21.26 22.02 9.07
C PHE A 66 -22.43 21.61 9.97
N ARG A 67 -22.23 21.51 11.29
CA ARG A 67 -23.32 21.22 12.25
C ARG A 67 -24.48 22.21 12.06
N GLY A 68 -25.72 21.69 12.12
CA GLY A 68 -26.93 22.47 11.90
C GLY A 68 -27.27 22.77 10.43
N LYS A 69 -26.50 22.22 9.47
CA LYS A 69 -26.78 22.30 8.04
C LYS A 69 -27.10 20.91 7.47
N THR A 70 -27.87 20.88 6.39
CA THR A 70 -27.99 19.68 5.55
C THR A 70 -26.78 19.61 4.62
N VAL A 71 -26.03 18.51 4.70
CA VAL A 71 -24.79 18.30 3.95
C VAL A 71 -24.94 17.07 3.06
N VAL A 72 -24.52 17.20 1.81
CA VAL A 72 -24.46 16.09 0.85
C VAL A 72 -22.99 15.75 0.61
N LEU A 73 -22.62 14.50 0.85
CA LEU A 73 -21.27 13.98 0.60
C LEU A 73 -21.29 13.08 -0.63
N ALA A 74 -20.41 13.36 -1.59
CA ALA A 74 -20.26 12.56 -2.80
C ALA A 74 -18.78 12.20 -3.00
N PHE A 75 -18.50 10.91 -3.14
CA PHE A 75 -17.16 10.39 -3.38
C PHE A 75 -16.98 10.04 -4.85
N PHE A 76 -15.89 10.52 -5.43
CA PHE A 76 -15.52 10.24 -6.81
C PHE A 76 -14.19 9.46 -6.82
N PHE A 77 -14.19 8.26 -7.40
CA PHE A 77 -12.99 7.40 -7.46
C PHE A 77 -11.85 7.98 -8.30
N LYS A 78 -12.16 8.95 -9.17
CA LYS A 78 -11.19 9.64 -10.01
C LYS A 78 -11.47 11.13 -10.03
N ALA A 79 -10.43 11.91 -9.80
CA ALA A 79 -10.49 13.35 -9.92
C ALA A 79 -10.87 13.75 -11.35
N ARG A 80 -11.88 14.61 -11.50
CA ARG A 80 -12.28 15.20 -12.79
C ARG A 80 -11.36 16.38 -13.12
N THR A 81 -10.05 16.15 -13.12
CA THR A 81 -9.04 17.12 -13.55
C THR A 81 -8.75 16.93 -15.03
N LYS A 82 -8.25 17.98 -15.71
CA LYS A 82 -7.55 17.76 -16.98
C LYS A 82 -6.32 16.90 -16.72
N GLY A 83 -6.06 15.94 -17.60
CA GLY A 83 -4.83 15.14 -17.59
C GLY A 83 -3.60 16.00 -17.82
#